data_AF-A0A318QGK4-F1
#
_entry.id   AF-A0A318QGK4-F1
#
_cell.length_a   1.000
_cell.length_b   1.000
_cell.length_c   1.000
_cell.angle_alpha   90.00
_cell.angle_beta   90.00
_cell.angle_gamma   90.00
#
_symmetry.space_group_name_H-M   'P 1'
#
loop_
_entity.id
_entity.type
_entity.pdbx_description
1 polymer ?
#
loop_
_entity_poly.entity_id
_entity_poly.type
_entity_poly.pdbx_seq_one_letter_code
_entity_poly.pdbx_strand_id
1 'polypeptide(L)'
;MVQNGPIISHDISPYSVLRDTELEKHLLEKPPIETADGMKEADRTLSIPQTLVLMARVWAATHPFATIEVRQHLAAMVATELAGRG
;
A
#
# COMPACT_ATOMS: atom_id res chain seq x y z
N MET A 1 -38.99 37.14 -51.45
CA MET A 1 -38.82 35.87 -52.22
C MET A 1 -37.54 35.21 -51.72
N VAL A 2 -37.61 33.87 -51.58
CA VAL A 2 -36.54 32.91 -51.25
C VAL A 2 -36.10 32.84 -49.77
N GLN A 3 -36.40 31.67 -49.19
CA GLN A 3 -36.02 31.15 -47.87
C GLN A 3 -34.51 30.93 -47.77
N ASN A 4 -33.92 31.06 -46.58
CA ASN A 4 -32.70 30.35 -46.17
C ASN A 4 -32.73 30.16 -44.66
N GLY A 5 -32.72 28.89 -44.22
CA GLY A 5 -32.99 28.47 -42.84
C GLY A 5 -31.96 28.96 -41.81
N PRO A 6 -32.26 28.79 -40.52
CA PRO A 6 -31.31 29.12 -39.47
C PRO A 6 -30.13 28.15 -39.53
N ILE A 7 -28.99 28.61 -40.04
CA ILE A 7 -27.71 27.93 -39.86
C ILE A 7 -27.31 28.19 -38.40
N ILE A 8 -27.59 27.20 -37.56
CA ILE A 8 -27.14 27.12 -36.18
C ILE A 8 -25.63 26.91 -36.21
N SER A 9 -24.86 27.99 -36.19
CA SER A 9 -23.43 27.95 -35.85
C SER A 9 -23.32 28.34 -34.38
N HIS A 10 -23.68 27.41 -33.50
CA HIS A 10 -23.28 27.50 -32.11
C HIS A 10 -21.85 26.96 -32.05
N ASP A 11 -20.94 27.85 -31.69
CA ASP A 11 -19.58 27.55 -31.27
C ASP A 11 -19.65 26.79 -29.94
N ILE A 12 -19.97 25.49 -30.02
CA ILE A 12 -20.04 24.60 -28.88
C ILE A 12 -18.66 23.97 -28.76
N SER A 13 -17.85 24.52 -27.86
CA SER A 13 -16.63 23.89 -27.36
C SER A 13 -16.88 22.38 -27.13
N PRO A 14 -16.06 21.48 -27.71
CA PRO A 14 -16.33 20.03 -27.68
C PRO A 14 -16.19 19.39 -26.29
N TYR A 15 -15.94 20.17 -25.24
CA TYR A 15 -15.64 19.68 -23.89
C TYR A 15 -16.76 19.90 -22.86
N SER A 16 -17.92 20.45 -23.23
CA SER A 16 -18.99 20.78 -22.26
C SER A 16 -20.14 19.75 -22.19
N VAL A 17 -20.01 18.57 -22.81
CA VAL A 17 -21.01 17.50 -22.67
C VAL A 17 -20.33 16.15 -22.44
N LEU A 18 -19.60 16.03 -21.33
CA LEU A 18 -19.34 14.73 -20.71
C LEU A 18 -19.81 14.81 -19.27
N ARG A 19 -21.05 14.35 -19.12
CA ARG A 19 -21.84 14.34 -17.90
C ARG A 19 -21.10 13.59 -16.79
N ASP A 20 -21.15 14.22 -15.62
CA ASP A 20 -20.65 13.84 -14.32
C ASP A 20 -21.26 12.55 -13.73
N THR A 21 -21.39 11.44 -14.46
CA THR A 21 -22.03 10.23 -13.91
C THR A 21 -21.40 8.89 -14.21
N GLU A 22 -20.50 8.77 -15.19
CA GLU A 22 -19.93 7.46 -15.56
C GLU A 22 -18.43 7.33 -15.23
N LEU A 23 -17.69 8.43 -15.03
CA LEU A 23 -16.26 8.37 -14.71
C LEU A 23 -15.97 8.17 -13.21
N GLU A 24 -16.87 8.61 -12.31
CA GLU A 24 -16.70 8.38 -10.86
C GLU A 24 -17.04 6.94 -10.46
N LYS A 25 -17.90 6.24 -11.20
CA LYS A 25 -18.24 4.85 -10.91
C LYS A 25 -17.09 3.88 -11.25
N HIS A 26 -16.26 4.23 -12.23
CA HIS A 26 -15.10 3.42 -12.65
C HIS A 26 -13.81 3.70 -11.87
N LEU A 27 -13.76 4.76 -11.05
CA LEU A 27 -12.60 5.06 -10.19
C LEU A 27 -12.81 4.67 -8.72
N LEU A 28 -14.01 4.19 -8.35
CA LEU A 28 -14.32 3.69 -6.99
C LEU A 28 -14.44 2.16 -6.90
N GLU A 29 -14.19 1.43 -7.97
CA GLU A 29 -13.98 -0.01 -7.92
C GLU A 29 -12.48 -0.29 -8.01
N LYS A 30 -11.80 -0.21 -6.86
CA LYS A 30 -10.52 -0.91 -6.71
C LYS A 30 -10.82 -2.36 -7.13
N PRO A 31 -10.15 -2.92 -8.16
CA PRO A 31 -10.38 -4.31 -8.53
C PRO A 31 -10.20 -5.15 -7.27
N PRO A 32 -11.07 -6.13 -6.99
CA PRO A 32 -10.80 -7.07 -5.90
C PRO A 32 -9.38 -7.56 -6.16
N ILE A 33 -8.50 -7.33 -5.19
CA ILE A 33 -7.19 -7.97 -5.22
C ILE A 33 -7.54 -9.45 -5.22
N GLU A 34 -7.45 -10.09 -6.38
CA GLU A 34 -7.47 -11.53 -6.50
C GLU A 34 -6.27 -12.02 -5.70
N THR A 35 -6.48 -12.26 -4.41
CA THR A 35 -5.62 -13.12 -3.65
C THR A 35 -5.73 -14.47 -4.33
N ALA A 36 -4.70 -14.82 -5.10
CA ALA A 36 -4.60 -16.08 -5.82
C ALA A 36 -5.22 -17.21 -4.99
N ASP A 37 -6.15 -17.90 -5.64
CA ASP A 37 -6.91 -19.04 -5.15
C ASP A 37 -6.04 -19.93 -4.22
N GLY A 38 -6.37 -19.93 -2.93
CA GLY A 38 -5.81 -20.87 -1.96
C GLY A 38 -4.82 -20.33 -0.91
N MET A 39 -4.41 -19.06 -0.93
CA MET A 39 -3.76 -18.50 0.26
C MET A 39 -4.81 -18.22 1.32
N LYS A 40 -5.08 -19.22 2.18
CA LYS A 40 -5.64 -18.95 3.51
C LYS A 40 -4.90 -17.73 4.03
N GLU A 41 -5.64 -16.76 4.57
CA GLU A 41 -5.09 -15.67 5.36
C GLU A 41 -4.32 -16.35 6.50
N ALA A 42 -3.06 -16.69 6.23
CA ALA A 42 -2.22 -17.41 7.15
C ALA A 42 -2.23 -16.52 8.37
N ASP A 43 -2.61 -17.07 9.53
CA ASP A 43 -2.55 -16.38 10.80
C ASP A 43 -1.19 -15.69 10.89
N ARG A 44 -1.14 -14.39 10.53
CA ARG A 44 0.13 -13.66 10.30
C ARG A 44 0.71 -13.22 11.64
N THR A 45 0.29 -13.84 12.73
CA THR A 45 0.87 -13.61 14.03
C THR A 45 2.26 -14.21 14.04
N LEU A 46 3.25 -13.31 14.03
CA LEU A 46 4.63 -13.68 14.25
C LEU A 46 4.74 -14.29 15.65
N SER A 47 5.46 -15.40 15.77
CA SER A 47 5.83 -15.91 17.09
C SER A 47 6.68 -14.86 17.83
N ILE A 48 6.72 -14.94 19.16
CA ILE A 48 7.56 -14.04 19.97
C ILE A 48 9.02 -14.08 19.49
N PRO A 49 9.64 -15.25 19.23
CA PRO A 49 10.98 -15.32 18.65
C PRO A 49 11.13 -14.58 17.31
N GLN A 50 10.17 -14.76 16.40
CA GLN A 50 10.20 -14.11 15.09
C GLN A 50 10.05 -12.59 15.21
N THR A 51 9.20 -12.14 16.13
CA THR A 51 9.00 -10.71 16.42
C THR A 51 10.28 -10.07 16.95
N LEU A 52 10.96 -10.71 17.90
CA LEU A 52 12.22 -10.19 18.46
C LEU A 52 13.32 -10.08 17.41
N VAL A 53 13.46 -11.10 16.55
CA VAL A 53 14.43 -11.06 15.43
C VAL A 53 14.09 -9.95 14.45
N LEU A 54 12.81 -9.77 14.11
CA LEU A 54 12.36 -8.69 13.23
C LEU A 54 12.69 -7.32 13.83
N MET A 55 12.39 -7.09 15.10
CA MET A 55 12.67 -5.83 15.77
C MET A 55 14.17 -5.54 15.83
N ALA A 56 15.01 -6.54 16.10
CA ALA A 56 16.47 -6.38 16.08
C ALA A 56 16.99 -6.00 14.68
N ARG A 57 16.42 -6.58 13.62
CA ARG A 57 16.76 -6.24 12.22
C ARG A 57 16.34 -4.82 11.86
N VAL A 58 15.12 -4.42 12.21
CA VAL A 58 14.63 -3.06 12.00
C VAL A 58 15.52 -2.07 12.73
N TRP A 59 15.84 -2.34 14.00
CA TRP A 59 16.74 -1.49 14.77
C TRP A 59 18.12 -1.34 14.11
N ALA A 60 18.71 -2.44 13.61
CA ALA A 60 20.00 -2.39 12.92
C ALA A 60 19.96 -1.57 11.63
N ALA A 61 18.84 -1.63 10.90
CA ALA A 61 18.63 -0.84 9.68
C ALA A 61 18.47 0.66 9.98
N THR A 62 17.80 1.02 11.09
CA THR A 62 17.60 2.42 11.48
C THR A 62 18.82 3.03 12.21
N HIS A 63 19.76 2.21 12.68
CA HIS A 63 20.98 2.66 13.37
C HIS A 63 22.26 2.15 12.67
N PRO A 64 22.50 2.55 11.40
CA PRO A 64 23.63 2.03 10.61
C PRO A 64 25.00 2.40 11.20
N PHE A 65 25.07 3.44 12.04
CA PHE A 65 26.31 3.89 12.68
C PHE A 65 26.44 3.48 14.15
N ALA A 66 25.52 2.66 14.67
CA ALA A 66 25.68 2.09 16.01
C ALA A 66 27.00 1.33 16.12
N THR A 67 27.74 1.56 17.20
CA THR A 67 29.02 0.91 17.47
C THR A 67 28.83 -0.61 17.59
N ILE A 68 29.93 -1.35 17.40
CA ILE A 68 29.94 -2.81 17.54
C ILE A 68 29.45 -3.22 18.93
N GLU A 69 29.89 -2.51 19.97
CA GLU A 69 29.52 -2.77 21.37
C GLU A 69 28.00 -2.67 21.59
N VAL A 70 27.35 -1.63 21.05
CA VAL A 70 25.89 -1.46 21.17
C VAL A 70 25.15 -2.56 20.41
N ARG A 71 25.63 -2.94 19.22
CA ARG A 71 25.04 -4.04 18.43
C ARG A 71 25.17 -5.38 19.14
N GLN A 72 26.32 -5.66 19.74
CA GLN A 72 26.57 -6.88 20.51
C GLN A 72 25.72 -6.92 21.78
N HIS A 73 25.58 -5.79 22.47
CA HIS A 73 24.70 -5.68 23.64
C HIS A 73 23.25 -6.02 23.28
N LEU A 74 22.71 -5.43 22.21
CA LEU A 74 21.36 -5.76 21.74
C LEU A 74 21.22 -7.23 21.35
N ALA A 75 22.20 -7.78 20.61
CA ALA A 75 22.19 -9.18 20.22
C ALA A 75 22.20 -10.12 21.44
N ALA A 76 22.97 -9.79 22.48
CA ALA A 76 23.00 -10.55 23.73
C ALA A 76 21.64 -10.53 24.43
N MET A 77 20.99 -9.35 24.56
CA MET A 77 19.66 -9.27 25.16
C MET A 77 18.62 -10.10 24.41
N VAL A 78 18.61 -10.01 23.07
CA VAL A 78 17.69 -10.81 22.24
C VAL A 78 17.98 -12.30 22.39
N ALA A 79 19.24 -12.71 22.42
CA ALA A 79 19.62 -14.11 22.62
C ALA A 79 19.19 -14.64 24.00
N THR A 80 19.34 -13.84 25.06
CA THR A 80 18.88 -14.20 26.41
C THR A 80 17.35 -14.35 26.46
N GLU A 81 16.62 -13.42 25.87
CA GLU A 81 15.16 -13.48 25.81
C GLU A 81 14.66 -14.71 25.03
N LEU A 82 15.35 -15.08 23.96
CA LEU A 82 15.05 -16.29 23.20
C LEU A 82 15.37 -17.56 24.01
N ALA A 83 16.50 -17.58 24.73
CA ALA A 83 16.91 -18.72 25.54
C ALA A 83 15.97 -18.97 26.74
N GLY A 84 15.41 -17.91 27.34
CA GLY A 84 14.44 -18.02 28.42
C GLY A 84 13.06 -18.54 27.98
N ARG A 85 12.83 -18.71 26.68
CA ARG A 85 11.58 -19.18 26.08
C ARG A 85 11.72 -20.56 25.41
N GLY A 86 12.89 -21.19 25.50
CA GLY A 86 13.18 -22.53 25.00
C GLY A 86 12.81 -23.64 25.98
#